data_AF-A0A3L7ZKV0-F1
#
_entry.id   AF-A0A3L7ZKV0-F1
#
_cell.length_a   1.000
_cell.length_b   1.000
_cell.length_c   1.000
_cell.angle_alpha   90.00
_cell.angle_beta   90.00
_cell.angle_gamma   90.00
#
_symmetry.space_group_name_H-M   'P 1'
#
loop_
_entity.id
_entity.type
_entity.pdbx_description
1 polymer ?
#
loop_
_entity_poly.entity_id
_entity_poly.type
_entity_poly.pdbx_seq_one_letter_code
_entity_poly.pdbx_strand_id
1 'polypeptide(L)' 'MSCSWKIIRDGLSNPIGAKYSNGFTFKGTFDENEMPVCGEIKSPEGKLIYKGVIEVDIYQYFQKYLETGKTIKSKEL' A
#
# COMPACT_ATOMS: atom_id res chain seq x y z
N MET A 1 9.41 -1.09 -15.09
CA MET A 1 10.10 -1.29 -13.80
C MET A 1 9.37 -2.38 -13.04
N SER A 2 10.01 -3.50 -12.71
CA SER A 2 9.42 -4.52 -11.83
C SER A 2 9.55 -4.06 -10.39
N CYS A 3 8.44 -3.68 -9.76
CA CYS A 3 8.41 -3.45 -8.32
C CYS A 3 8.18 -4.80 -7.64
N SER A 4 9.15 -5.24 -6.83
CA SER A 4 8.98 -6.44 -6.00
C SER A 4 8.43 -6.04 -4.64
N TRP A 5 7.68 -6.94 -4.01
CA TRP A 5 7.15 -6.72 -2.66
C TRP A 5 7.43 -7.91 -1.76
N LYS A 6 7.49 -7.64 -0.46
CA LYS A 6 7.54 -8.64 0.59
C LYS A 6 6.33 -8.45 1.51
N ILE A 7 5.50 -9.49 1.61
CA ILE A 7 4.38 -9.52 2.53
C ILE A 7 4.90 -9.61 3.97
N ILE A 8 4.32 -8.81 4.85
CA ILE A 8 4.51 -8.83 6.29
C ILE A 8 3.30 -9.55 6.88
N ARG A 9 3.56 -10.59 7.65
CA ARG A 9 2.52 -11.40 8.29
C ARG A 9 2.53 -11.21 9.81
N ASP A 10 1.39 -11.45 10.44
CA ASP A 10 1.27 -11.55 11.90
C ASP A 10 1.79 -12.92 12.40
N GLY A 11 1.66 -13.15 13.71
CA GLY A 11 2.06 -14.42 14.35
C GLY A 11 1.19 -15.63 13.95
N LEU A 12 0.10 -15.42 13.23
CA LEU A 12 -0.81 -16.45 12.72
C LEU A 12 -0.67 -16.64 11.20
N SER A 13 0.35 -16.03 10.58
CA SER A 13 0.59 -16.03 9.14
C SER A 13 -0.44 -15.25 8.29
N ASN A 14 -1.30 -14.45 8.91
CA ASN A 14 -2.20 -13.57 8.18
C ASN A 14 -1.41 -12.38 7.61
N PRO A 15 -1.60 -12.00 6.34
CA PRO A 15 -0.96 -10.83 5.78
C PRO A 15 -1.52 -9.55 6.42
N ILE A 16 -0.64 -8.73 6.98
CA ILE A 16 -1.00 -7.47 7.67
C ILE A 16 -0.36 -6.23 7.03
N GLY A 17 0.55 -6.43 6.09
CA GLY A 17 1.16 -5.36 5.32
C GLY A 17 2.10 -5.87 4.24
N ALA A 18 2.68 -4.94 3.49
CA ALA A 18 3.67 -5.22 2.47
C ALA A 18 4.73 -4.11 2.43
N LYS A 19 5.98 -4.49 2.20
CA LYS A 19 7.09 -3.57 1.91
C LYS A 19 7.49 -3.71 0.45
N TYR A 20 7.46 -2.60 -0.27
CA TYR A 20 7.77 -2.55 -1.69
C TYR A 20 9.23 -2.13 -1.91
N SER A 21 9.85 -2.61 -2.99
CA SER A 21 11.26 -2.34 -3.29
C SER A 21 11.55 -0.86 -3.60
N ASN A 22 10.52 -0.11 -4.00
CA ASN A 22 10.56 1.34 -4.16
C ASN A 22 10.45 2.13 -2.83
N GLY A 23 10.46 1.44 -1.69
CA GLY A 23 10.42 2.02 -0.35
C GLY A 23 9.01 2.29 0.20
N PHE A 24 7.97 2.15 -0.60
CA PHE A 24 6.60 2.31 -0.14
C PHE A 24 6.22 1.17 0.81
N THR A 25 5.26 1.44 1.68
CA THR A 25 4.70 0.43 2.58
C THR A 25 3.18 0.47 2.54
N PHE A 26 2.58 -0.71 2.65
CA PHE A 26 1.16 -0.90 2.84
C PHE A 26 0.92 -1.58 4.18
N LYS A 27 -0.12 -1.16 4.90
CA LYS A 27 -0.61 -1.83 6.10
C LYS A 27 -2.13 -1.92 6.02
N GLY A 28 -2.67 -3.14 6.08
CA GLY A 28 -4.09 -3.34 5.85
C GLY A 28 -4.46 -4.79 5.59
N THR A 29 -5.64 -4.97 5.01
CA THR A 29 -6.19 -6.27 4.64
C THR A 29 -5.82 -6.63 3.20
N PHE A 30 -5.82 -7.94 2.96
CA PHE A 30 -5.55 -8.55 1.66
C PHE A 30 -6.69 -9.48 1.28
N ASP A 31 -6.84 -9.73 -0.01
CA ASP A 31 -7.74 -10.77 -0.52
C ASP A 31 -7.10 -12.17 -0.47
N GLU A 32 -7.81 -13.17 -0.96
CA GLU A 32 -7.35 -14.56 -1.06
C GLU A 32 -6.12 -14.76 -1.97
N ASN A 33 -5.84 -13.81 -2.86
CA ASN A 33 -4.68 -13.81 -3.75
C ASN A 33 -3.52 -12.97 -3.19
N GLU A 34 -3.62 -12.55 -1.92
CA GLU A 34 -2.64 -11.71 -1.24
C GLU A 34 -2.44 -10.33 -1.90
N MET A 35 -3.51 -9.80 -2.49
CA MET A 35 -3.56 -8.46 -3.04
C MET A 35 -4.11 -7.46 -2.02
N PRO A 36 -3.49 -6.27 -1.84
CA PRO A 36 -3.99 -5.23 -0.94
C PRO A 36 -5.43 -4.79 -1.27
N VAL A 37 -6.34 -4.82 -0.28
CA VAL A 37 -7.75 -4.45 -0.46
C VAL A 37 -8.12 -3.16 0.26
N CYS A 38 -7.71 -3.00 1.51
CA CYS A 38 -8.03 -1.81 2.29
C CYS A 38 -6.96 -1.54 3.33
N GLY A 39 -6.50 -0.30 3.43
CA GLY A 39 -5.48 0.04 4.41
C GLY A 39 -4.83 1.38 4.18
N GLU A 40 -3.65 1.52 4.77
CA GLU A 40 -2.80 2.70 4.70
C GLU A 40 -1.63 2.44 3.78
N ILE A 41 -1.34 3.42 2.92
CA ILE A 41 -0.11 3.47 2.14
C ILE A 41 0.77 4.58 2.71
N LYS A 42 2.04 4.29 2.95
CA LYS A 42 3.06 5.29 3.34
C LYS A 42 4.18 5.36 2.31
N SER A 43 4.66 6.58 2.07
CA SER A 43 5.80 6.86 1.19
C SER A 43 7.11 6.32 1.78
N PRO A 44 8.22 6.31 1.03
CA PRO A 44 9.54 5.92 1.54
C PRO A 44 10.02 6.74 2.74
N GLU A 45 9.56 7.99 2.86
CA GLU A 45 9.84 8.89 3.99
C GLU A 45 8.90 8.65 5.19
N GLY A 46 7.98 7.68 5.10
CA GLY A 46 7.00 7.35 6.14
C GLY A 46 5.75 8.23 6.15
N LYS A 47 5.58 9.13 5.18
CA LYS A 47 4.40 10.01 5.07
C LYS A 47 3.17 9.23 4.61
N LEU A 48 2.04 9.41 5.27
CA LEU A 48 0.76 8.85 4.84
C LEU A 48 0.34 9.46 3.50
N ILE A 49 0.17 8.58 2.50
CA ILE A 49 -0.18 8.96 1.12
C ILE A 49 -1.57 8.51 0.72
N TYR A 50 -2.10 7.47 1.35
CA TYR A 50 -3.48 7.05 1.15
C TYR A 50 -3.98 6.26 2.37
N LYS A 51 -5.28 6.35 2.63
CA LYS A 51 -5.99 5.50 3.60
C LYS A 51 -7.38 5.21 3.06
N GLY A 52 -7.73 3.93 2.91
CA GLY A 52 -9.04 3.51 2.42
C GLY A 52 -9.01 2.23 1.59
N VAL A 53 -10.11 1.96 0.90
CA VAL A 53 -10.24 0.84 -0.05
C VAL A 53 -9.37 1.10 -1.28
N ILE A 54 -8.63 0.08 -1.71
CA ILE A 54 -7.81 0.07 -2.91
C ILE A 54 -8.73 -0.24 -4.09
N GLU A 55 -9.17 0.80 -4.81
CA GLU A 55 -10.14 0.69 -5.91
C GLU A 55 -9.48 0.32 -7.26
N VAL A 56 -8.18 0.52 -7.34
CA VAL A 56 -7.33 0.25 -8.51
C VAL A 56 -6.02 -0.36 -8.05
N ASP A 57 -5.16 -0.75 -8.99
CA ASP A 57 -3.82 -1.25 -8.65
C ASP A 57 -3.06 -0.28 -7.72
N ILE A 58 -2.56 -0.80 -6.59
CA ILE A 58 -1.81 -0.04 -5.58
C ILE A 58 -0.61 0.73 -6.18
N TYR A 59 0.00 0.22 -7.25
CA TYR A 59 1.09 0.89 -7.97
C TYR A 59 0.68 2.25 -8.55
N GLN A 60 -0.59 2.42 -8.93
CA GLN A 60 -1.09 3.71 -9.43
C GLN A 60 -1.06 4.78 -8.34
N TYR A 61 -1.29 4.41 -7.08
CA TYR A 61 -1.16 5.33 -5.95
C TYR A 61 0.30 5.73 -5.73
N PHE A 62 1.25 4.81 -5.92
CA PHE A 62 2.67 5.12 -5.81
C PHE A 62 3.09 6.09 -6.90
N GLN A 63 2.74 5.79 -8.15
CA GLN A 63 3.06 6.62 -9.30
C GLN A 63 2.48 8.03 -9.14
N LYS A 64 1.19 8.14 -8.78
CA LYS A 64 0.54 9.43 -8.57
C LYS A 64 1.20 10.25 -7.46
N TYR A 65 1.65 9.61 -6.38
CA TYR A 65 2.43 10.31 -5.36
C TYR A 65 3.79 10.77 -5.87
N LEU A 66 4.52 9.93 -6.61
CA LEU A 66 5.82 10.29 -7.19
C LEU A 66 5.71 11.45 -8.19
N GLU A 67 4.63 11.51 -8.95
CA GLU A 67 4.37 12.58 -9.93
C GLU A 67 3.94 13.91 -9.26
N THR A 68 3.16 13.84 -8.19
CA THR A 68 2.49 15.03 -7.63
C THR A 68 3.03 15.50 -6.28
N GLY A 69 3.73 14.64 -5.53
CA GLY A 69 4.12 14.85 -4.13
C GLY A 69 2.96 14.96 -3.14
N LYS A 70 1.72 14.73 -3.58
CA LYS A 70 0.50 14.98 -2.81
C LYS A 70 -0.12 13.69 -2.30
N THR A 71 -0.59 13.73 -1.05
CA THR A 71 -1.44 12.68 -0.48
C THR A 71 -2.71 12.56 -1.32
N ILE A 72 -3.06 11.32 -1.66
CA ILE A 72 -4.26 10.98 -2.41
C ILE A 72 -5.39 10.90 -1.39
N LYS A 73 -6.49 11.64 -1.64
CA LYS A 73 -7.64 11.76 -0.72
C LYS A 73 -7.98 10.42 -0.08
N SER A 74 -8.00 10.38 1.26
CA SER A 74 -8.47 9.23 2.02
C SER A 74 -9.97 9.02 1.78
N LYS A 75 -10.36 7.79 1.50
CA LYS A 75 -11.76 7.36 1.57
C LYS A 75 -11.85 6.51 2.83
N GLU A 76 -12.27 7.12 3.93
CA GLU A 76 -12.63 6.35 5.11
C GLU A 76 -13.87 5.51 4.78
N LEU A 77 -13.85 4.25 5.20
CA LEU A 77 -14.96 3.30 5.06
C LEU A 77 -16.15 3.75 5.90
#